data_AF-A0A920AGH8-F1
#
_entry.id   AF-A0A920AGH8-F1
#
_cell.length_a   1.000
_cell.length_b   1.000
_cell.length_c   1.000
_cell.angle_alpha   90.00
_cell.angle_beta   90.00
_cell.angle_gamma   90.00
#
_symmetry.space_group_name_H-M   'P 1'
#
loop_
_entity.id
_entity.type
_entity.pdbx_description
1 polymer ?
#
loop_
_entity_poly.entity_id
_entity_poly.type
_entity_poly.pdbx_seq_one_letter_code
_entity_poly.pdbx_strand_id
1 'polypeptide(L)'
;MRTYVAQSGLVGPDGIDQNQRARYRASQDVYTMSGGEPLEVVIDYAGTDSALRVSKHFDFEPGSHTIGVHYTITNLAAEAAQLTPFVQLKRDSSPAPVASDAGMGMQPFLGSALTQPDQRFTKFDFEDMAEDPFRADLTGGWIAMLQHYFVSAWVPDPDNTYRFRTRQTRSGDNIIGYTGPAMVIASGETTTISNQLYVGPKNQSVLADLATHLDLVVDYGWLWWIAQPLFWLLTMIQSVVINWGVAIIFLTLLVKLAFFQLSAAGYKSMARMRKVQPRILAIREEYANDKAKQSQAMMDLYKKEKINPLGGCFPILVQMPVFIALYWVLMESVELRQAPFALWIEDLSVMDPYFVLPILRGSEHVLHAEVEPGTA
;
A
#
# COMPACT_ATOMS: atom_id res chain seq x y z
N MET A 1 1.51 13.30 22.03
CA MET A 1 2.35 12.07 22.09
C MET A 1 1.80 11.13 21.04
N ARG A 2 2.63 10.62 20.12
CA ARG A 2 2.17 9.69 19.09
C ARG A 2 2.12 8.27 19.66
N THR A 3 1.00 7.59 19.53
CA THR A 3 0.81 6.20 19.96
C THR A 3 0.68 5.31 18.74
N TYR A 4 1.57 4.33 18.63
CA TYR A 4 1.47 3.26 17.65
C TYR A 4 2.16 2.00 18.22
N VAL A 5 1.37 1.00 18.60
CA VAL A 5 1.87 -0.19 19.32
C VAL A 5 1.21 -1.46 18.81
N ALA A 6 2.01 -2.51 18.62
CA ALA A 6 1.53 -3.88 18.45
C ALA A 6 1.45 -4.56 19.83
N GLN A 7 0.33 -5.20 20.12
CA GLN A 7 0.07 -5.84 21.41
C GLN A 7 -0.42 -7.26 21.20
N SER A 8 0.00 -8.17 22.08
CA SER A 8 -0.54 -9.52 22.19
C SER A 8 -0.58 -9.92 23.66
N GLY A 9 -1.44 -10.89 23.98
CA GLY A 9 -1.59 -11.41 25.34
C GLY A 9 -2.60 -12.54 25.45
N LEU A 10 -2.89 -12.95 26.69
CA LEU A 10 -3.75 -14.08 27.02
C LEU A 10 -4.91 -13.61 27.93
N VAL A 11 -6.13 -13.62 27.41
CA VAL A 11 -7.36 -13.26 28.15
C VAL A 11 -8.22 -14.51 28.43
N GLY A 12 -9.46 -14.34 28.87
CA GLY A 12 -10.32 -15.45 29.32
C GLY A 12 -10.21 -15.71 30.82
N PRO A 13 -10.98 -16.66 31.38
CA PRO A 13 -11.10 -16.85 32.83
C PRO A 13 -9.78 -17.02 33.59
N ASP A 14 -8.82 -17.75 33.01
CA ASP A 14 -7.51 -18.01 33.60
C ASP A 14 -6.37 -17.23 32.90
N GLY A 15 -6.71 -16.34 31.97
CA GLY A 15 -5.75 -15.53 31.23
C GLY A 15 -5.04 -14.49 32.12
N ILE A 16 -3.76 -14.25 31.84
CA ILE A 16 -2.90 -13.33 32.61
C ILE A 16 -3.04 -11.85 32.23
N ASP A 17 -3.80 -11.52 31.17
CA ASP A 17 -4.03 -10.15 30.67
C ASP A 17 -5.49 -9.65 30.87
N GLN A 18 -6.16 -10.04 31.96
CA GLN A 18 -7.56 -9.68 32.22
C GLN A 18 -7.75 -8.27 32.79
N ASN A 19 -7.53 -8.09 34.10
CA ASN A 19 -7.80 -6.83 34.82
C ASN A 19 -6.62 -5.85 34.72
N GLN A 20 -5.41 -6.40 34.67
CA GLN A 20 -4.17 -5.68 34.45
C GLN A 20 -3.35 -6.44 33.41
N ARG A 21 -2.44 -5.74 32.74
CA ARG A 21 -1.52 -6.38 31.81
C ARG A 21 -0.52 -7.24 32.58
N ALA A 22 -0.21 -8.40 32.02
CA ALA A 22 0.79 -9.30 32.57
C ALA A 22 2.14 -8.58 32.74
N ARG A 23 2.78 -8.78 33.90
CA ARG A 23 4.14 -8.29 34.14
C ARG A 23 5.12 -9.42 33.87
N TYR A 24 6.00 -9.20 32.92
CA TYR A 24 7.06 -10.14 32.55
C TYR A 24 8.39 -9.73 33.16
N ARG A 25 9.29 -10.71 33.32
CA ARG A 25 10.69 -10.53 33.66
C ARG A 25 11.54 -11.03 32.49
N ALA A 26 12.47 -10.20 32.05
CA ALA A 26 13.49 -10.57 31.07
C ALA A 26 14.78 -10.95 31.81
N SER A 27 15.62 -11.77 31.18
CA SER A 27 16.95 -12.09 31.72
C SER A 27 17.92 -10.90 31.64
N GLN A 28 17.73 -10.04 30.64
CA GLN A 28 18.53 -8.86 30.35
C GLN A 28 17.63 -7.72 29.85
N ASP A 29 18.11 -6.47 29.98
CA ASP A 29 17.40 -5.28 29.49
C ASP A 29 17.69 -4.97 28.02
N VAL A 30 18.81 -5.47 27.48
CA VAL A 30 19.27 -5.21 26.12
C VAL A 30 19.65 -6.52 25.45
N TYR A 31 19.06 -6.78 24.29
CA TYR A 31 19.41 -7.89 23.41
C TYR A 31 19.95 -7.32 22.10
N THR A 32 21.01 -7.92 21.56
CA THR A 32 21.65 -7.45 20.32
C THR A 32 21.96 -8.62 19.42
N MET A 33 21.36 -8.61 18.22
CA MET A 33 21.64 -9.58 17.18
C MET A 33 23.05 -9.32 16.64
N SER A 34 23.95 -10.29 16.83
CA SER A 34 25.37 -10.18 16.48
C SER A 34 25.76 -11.30 15.51
N GLY A 35 26.68 -11.02 14.59
CA GLY A 35 27.23 -12.06 13.69
C GLY A 35 26.29 -12.58 12.60
N GLY A 36 25.10 -11.98 12.43
CA GLY A 36 24.13 -12.43 11.43
C GLY A 36 23.46 -13.77 11.81
N GLU A 37 23.42 -14.10 13.10
CA GLU A 37 22.68 -15.24 13.63
C GLU A 37 21.29 -14.80 14.13
N PRO A 38 20.29 -15.70 14.11
CA PRO A 38 18.97 -15.43 14.69
C PRO A 38 19.06 -15.08 16.18
N LEU A 39 18.15 -14.23 16.64
CA LEU A 39 18.05 -13.81 18.04
C LEU A 39 16.69 -14.21 18.60
N GLU A 40 16.70 -14.98 19.68
CA GLU A 40 15.51 -15.28 20.48
C GLU A 40 15.53 -14.43 21.76
N VAL A 41 14.42 -13.76 22.04
CA VAL A 41 14.19 -13.03 23.29
C VAL A 41 13.05 -13.68 24.06
N VAL A 42 13.35 -14.23 25.23
CA VAL A 42 12.37 -14.87 26.11
C VAL A 42 12.10 -13.99 27.32
N ILE A 43 10.82 -13.77 27.59
CA ILE A 43 10.35 -13.09 28.80
C ILE A 43 9.35 -13.97 29.54
N ASP A 44 9.55 -14.13 30.85
CA ASP A 44 8.76 -15.02 31.67
C ASP A 44 7.75 -14.26 32.52
N TYR A 45 6.56 -14.81 32.67
CA TYR A 45 5.55 -14.24 33.53
C TYR A 45 6.03 -14.21 34.98
N ALA A 46 6.03 -13.02 35.58
CA ALA A 46 6.54 -12.80 36.93
C ALA A 46 5.43 -12.61 37.98
N GLY A 47 4.16 -12.74 37.58
CA GLY A 47 3.03 -12.64 38.50
C GLY A 47 2.89 -13.88 39.38
N THR A 48 2.27 -13.69 40.55
CA THR A 48 1.98 -14.76 41.53
C THR A 48 0.48 -15.02 41.66
N ASP A 49 -0.32 -14.42 40.79
CA ASP A 49 -1.78 -14.39 40.76
C ASP A 49 -2.39 -15.41 39.78
N SER A 50 -1.56 -16.17 39.07
CA SER A 50 -1.98 -17.26 38.20
C SER A 50 -1.17 -18.53 38.47
N ALA A 51 -1.82 -19.68 38.32
CA ALA A 51 -1.17 -20.99 38.36
C ALA A 51 -0.54 -21.38 37.00
N LEU A 52 -0.64 -20.51 35.98
CA LEU A 52 0.00 -20.70 34.69
C LEU A 52 1.46 -20.27 34.74
N ARG A 53 2.36 -21.14 34.27
CA ARG A 53 3.70 -20.74 33.87
C ARG A 53 3.64 -20.33 32.41
N VAL A 54 3.95 -19.07 32.13
CA VAL A 54 3.90 -18.50 30.77
C VAL A 54 5.25 -17.90 30.42
N SER A 55 5.81 -18.34 29.30
CA SER A 55 6.97 -17.74 28.65
C SER A 55 6.52 -17.17 27.31
N LYS A 56 6.92 -15.93 27.02
CA LYS A 56 6.68 -15.27 25.74
C LYS A 56 8.01 -15.10 25.02
N HIS A 57 8.04 -15.57 23.79
CA HIS A 57 9.22 -15.62 22.95
C HIS A 57 9.04 -14.66 21.78
N PHE A 58 10.13 -13.98 21.44
CA PHE A 58 10.25 -13.15 20.24
C PHE A 58 11.43 -13.65 19.42
N ASP A 59 11.13 -14.15 18.22
CA ASP A 59 12.11 -14.72 17.31
C ASP A 59 12.44 -13.69 16.22
N PHE A 60 13.70 -13.31 16.13
CA PHE A 60 14.20 -12.33 15.17
C PHE A 60 15.18 -13.00 14.20
N GLU A 61 14.93 -12.83 12.91
CA GLU A 61 15.78 -13.32 11.84
C GLU A 61 16.61 -12.18 11.20
N PRO A 62 17.90 -12.40 10.89
CA PRO A 62 18.75 -11.39 10.26
C PRO A 62 18.18 -10.88 8.93
N GLY A 63 18.02 -9.57 8.81
CA GLY A 63 17.47 -8.93 7.60
C GLY A 63 15.96 -9.10 7.41
N SER A 64 15.27 -9.75 8.36
CA SER A 64 13.82 -9.90 8.35
C SER A 64 13.13 -8.78 9.12
N HIS A 65 11.93 -8.42 8.64
CA HIS A 65 10.99 -7.53 9.36
C HIS A 65 9.83 -8.33 9.98
N THR A 66 9.85 -9.66 9.83
CA THR A 66 8.90 -10.59 10.43
C THR A 66 9.48 -11.09 11.75
N ILE A 67 8.70 -10.91 12.81
CA ILE A 67 9.02 -11.33 14.17
C ILE A 67 8.11 -12.50 14.52
N GLY A 68 8.69 -13.65 14.86
CA GLY A 68 7.94 -14.75 15.46
C GLY A 68 7.53 -14.36 16.88
N VAL A 69 6.26 -14.49 17.22
CA VAL A 69 5.79 -14.22 18.60
C VAL A 69 4.99 -15.41 19.07
N HIS A 70 5.57 -16.16 20.00
CA HIS A 70 4.93 -17.35 20.53
C HIS A 70 4.89 -17.37 22.06
N TYR A 71 3.90 -18.08 22.58
CA TYR A 71 3.70 -18.29 24.01
C TYR A 71 3.83 -19.77 24.31
N THR A 72 4.66 -20.13 25.29
CA THR A 72 4.65 -21.45 25.91
C THR A 72 3.92 -21.35 27.24
N ILE A 73 2.86 -22.13 27.41
CA ILE A 73 1.97 -22.05 28.55
C ILE A 73 1.86 -23.43 29.18
N THR A 74 2.29 -23.56 30.44
CA THR A 74 2.14 -24.78 31.24
C THR A 74 1.14 -24.53 32.36
N ASN A 75 0.13 -25.39 32.47
CA ASN A 75 -0.82 -25.33 33.58
C ASN A 75 -0.27 -26.11 34.80
N LEU A 76 0.04 -25.40 35.89
CA LEU A 76 0.53 -26.01 37.13
C LEU A 76 -0.57 -26.32 38.15
N ALA A 77 -1.83 -25.94 37.86
CA ALA A 77 -2.96 -26.24 38.72
C ALA A 77 -3.42 -27.70 38.56
N ALA A 78 -4.19 -28.19 39.54
CA ALA A 78 -4.85 -29.48 39.47
C ALA A 78 -6.08 -29.49 38.55
N GLU A 79 -6.68 -28.32 38.32
CA GLU A 79 -7.84 -28.15 37.45
C GLU A 79 -7.41 -27.67 36.05
N ALA A 80 -8.25 -27.89 35.04
CA ALA A 80 -8.00 -27.40 33.69
C ALA A 80 -8.16 -25.87 33.64
N ALA A 81 -7.23 -25.20 32.95
CA ALA A 81 -7.27 -23.76 32.77
C ALA A 81 -7.89 -23.41 31.41
N GLN A 82 -8.66 -22.31 31.37
CA GLN A 82 -9.28 -21.79 30.15
C GLN A 82 -8.79 -20.37 29.85
N LEU A 83 -8.22 -20.20 28.65
CA LEU A 83 -7.74 -18.90 28.18
C LEU A 83 -8.02 -18.69 26.70
N THR A 84 -7.77 -17.48 26.22
CA THR A 84 -7.95 -17.11 24.83
C THR A 84 -6.87 -16.13 24.41
N PRO A 85 -6.05 -16.45 23.39
CA PRO A 85 -5.03 -15.52 22.92
C PRO A 85 -5.67 -14.35 22.16
N PHE A 86 -5.06 -13.18 22.25
CA PHE A 86 -5.43 -12.04 21.42
C PHE A 86 -4.21 -11.32 20.89
N VAL A 87 -4.39 -10.64 19.75
CA VAL A 87 -3.46 -9.66 19.23
C VAL A 87 -4.22 -8.41 18.79
N GLN A 88 -3.56 -7.27 18.81
CA GLN A 88 -4.10 -6.02 18.28
C GLN A 88 -2.99 -5.04 17.86
N LEU A 89 -3.32 -4.19 16.90
CA LEU A 89 -2.56 -3.00 16.53
C LEU A 89 -3.35 -1.79 17.01
N LYS A 90 -2.71 -0.94 17.80
CA LYS A 90 -3.30 0.28 18.35
C LYS A 90 -2.56 1.49 17.82
N ARG A 91 -3.29 2.47 17.28
CA ARG A 91 -2.74 3.71 16.78
C ARG A 91 -3.65 4.89 17.11
N ASP A 92 -3.08 6.05 17.42
CA ASP A 92 -3.85 7.29 17.51
C ASP A 92 -4.30 7.82 16.13
N SER A 93 -5.09 8.89 16.13
CA SER A 93 -5.53 9.58 14.90
C SER A 93 -4.53 10.64 14.40
N SER A 94 -3.26 10.59 14.82
CA SER A 94 -2.27 11.56 14.34
C SER A 94 -1.97 11.35 12.85
N PRO A 95 -1.81 12.43 12.06
CA PRO A 95 -1.53 12.31 10.63
C PRO A 95 -0.19 11.60 10.42
N ALA A 96 -0.05 10.96 9.25
CA ALA A 96 1.19 10.32 8.86
C ALA A 96 2.35 11.34 8.90
N PRO A 97 3.57 10.96 9.32
CA PRO A 97 4.70 11.88 9.47
C PRO A 97 5.03 12.72 8.22
N VAL A 98 4.70 12.22 7.03
CA VAL A 98 4.96 12.84 5.72
C VAL A 98 3.78 13.65 5.15
N ALA A 99 2.62 13.68 5.83
CA ALA A 99 1.43 14.38 5.33
C ALA A 99 1.60 15.92 5.27
N SER A 100 2.62 16.47 5.95
CA SER A 100 2.88 17.92 5.98
C SER A 100 3.62 18.48 4.76
N ASP A 101 4.28 17.65 3.94
CA ASP A 101 5.09 18.10 2.79
C ASP A 101 4.55 17.62 1.42
N ALA A 102 3.54 16.74 1.41
CA ALA A 102 2.84 16.41 0.18
C ALA A 102 1.98 17.62 -0.21
N GLY A 103 2.33 18.30 -1.31
CA GLY A 103 1.59 19.44 -1.87
C GLY A 103 0.15 19.10 -2.28
N MET A 104 -0.43 19.79 -3.27
CA MET A 104 -1.79 19.56 -3.78
C MET A 104 -2.00 18.18 -4.49
N GLY A 105 -1.42 17.09 -3.98
CA GLY A 105 -1.54 15.72 -4.50
C GLY A 105 -2.43 14.83 -3.62
N MET A 106 -2.73 13.62 -4.13
CA MET A 106 -3.48 12.60 -3.39
C MET A 106 -2.68 12.11 -2.18
N GLN A 107 -3.34 11.97 -1.04
CA GLN A 107 -2.72 11.52 0.20
C GLN A 107 -2.68 9.98 0.23
N PRO A 108 -1.58 9.38 0.70
CA PRO A 108 -1.50 7.93 0.87
C PRO A 108 -2.48 7.47 1.96
N PHE A 109 -3.01 6.27 1.80
CA PHE A 109 -3.96 5.72 2.76
C PHE A 109 -3.33 5.54 4.15
N LEU A 110 -4.04 5.99 5.19
CA LEU A 110 -3.71 5.81 6.60
C LEU A 110 -4.92 5.20 7.30
N GLY A 111 -4.79 3.97 7.76
CA GLY A 111 -5.90 3.23 8.34
C GLY A 111 -5.54 1.78 8.64
N SER A 112 -6.56 0.97 8.88
CA SER A 112 -6.40 -0.46 9.09
C SER A 112 -6.94 -1.26 7.90
N ALA A 113 -6.51 -2.51 7.78
CA ALA A 113 -7.04 -3.43 6.79
C ALA A 113 -7.02 -4.87 7.30
N LEU A 114 -7.82 -5.72 6.67
CA LEU A 114 -7.82 -7.18 6.84
C LEU A 114 -8.21 -7.86 5.53
N THR A 115 -8.01 -9.18 5.48
CA THR A 115 -8.56 -10.03 4.40
C THR A 115 -9.80 -10.77 4.88
N GLN A 116 -10.78 -10.94 3.99
CA GLN A 116 -11.95 -11.78 4.18
C GLN A 116 -12.02 -12.86 3.08
N PRO A 117 -12.75 -13.97 3.30
CA PRO A 117 -12.92 -15.01 2.28
C PRO A 117 -13.59 -14.51 0.99
N ASP A 118 -14.55 -13.60 1.11
CA ASP A 118 -15.31 -12.98 0.02
C ASP A 118 -14.67 -11.69 -0.49
N GLN A 119 -13.99 -10.95 0.39
CA GLN A 119 -13.30 -9.72 0.06
C GLN A 119 -11.79 -9.84 0.36
N ARG A 120 -10.99 -10.00 -0.71
CA ARG A 120 -9.52 -10.17 -0.62
C ARG A 120 -8.79 -9.06 0.14
N PHE A 121 -9.37 -7.86 0.20
CA PHE A 121 -8.80 -6.71 0.90
C PHE A 121 -9.90 -5.75 1.35
N THR A 122 -10.05 -5.57 2.66
CA THR A 122 -11.02 -4.65 3.26
C THR A 122 -10.26 -3.59 4.05
N LYS A 123 -10.50 -2.32 3.71
CA LYS A 123 -9.91 -1.15 4.38
C LYS A 123 -10.91 -0.58 5.37
N PHE A 124 -10.40 -0.05 6.47
CA PHE A 124 -11.14 0.80 7.40
C PHE A 124 -10.27 2.02 7.68
N ASP A 125 -10.76 3.21 7.31
CA ASP A 125 -10.16 4.42 7.83
C ASP A 125 -10.52 4.61 9.32
N PHE A 126 -9.97 5.64 9.96
CA PHE A 126 -10.21 5.83 11.39
C PHE A 126 -11.63 6.33 11.71
N GLU A 127 -12.35 6.86 10.74
CA GLU A 127 -13.74 7.30 10.87
C GLU A 127 -14.66 6.06 10.82
N ASP A 128 -14.45 5.17 9.85
CA ASP A 128 -15.13 3.87 9.75
C ASP A 128 -15.02 3.08 11.06
N MET A 129 -13.82 3.01 11.64
CA MET A 129 -13.58 2.29 12.90
C MET A 129 -14.31 2.88 14.12
N ALA A 130 -14.72 4.15 14.04
CA ALA A 130 -15.45 4.85 15.08
C ALA A 130 -16.97 4.74 14.87
N GLU A 131 -17.44 4.86 13.62
CA GLU A 131 -18.86 4.89 13.29
C GLU A 131 -19.46 3.51 13.03
N ASP A 132 -18.76 2.64 12.30
CA ASP A 132 -19.20 1.29 11.93
C ASP A 132 -18.11 0.24 12.25
N PRO A 133 -17.90 -0.08 13.55
CA PRO A 133 -16.87 -1.01 13.95
C PRO A 133 -17.15 -2.42 13.42
N PHE A 134 -16.16 -2.96 12.70
CA PHE A 134 -16.21 -4.28 12.11
C PHE A 134 -16.13 -5.37 13.18
N ARG A 135 -16.87 -6.47 12.97
CA ARG A 135 -16.74 -7.71 13.75
C ARG A 135 -17.16 -8.91 12.91
N ALA A 136 -16.25 -9.88 12.78
CA ALA A 136 -16.56 -11.16 12.12
C ALA A 136 -15.70 -12.30 12.68
N ASP A 137 -16.20 -13.52 12.59
CA ASP A 137 -15.43 -14.73 12.87
C ASP A 137 -14.93 -15.26 11.51
N LEU A 138 -13.61 -15.29 11.31
CA LEU A 138 -12.96 -15.64 10.04
C LEU A 138 -11.89 -16.72 10.29
N THR A 139 -11.73 -17.64 9.34
CA THR A 139 -10.67 -18.67 9.38
C THR A 139 -9.38 -18.11 8.78
N GLY A 140 -8.28 -18.22 9.52
CA GLY A 140 -6.99 -17.65 9.16
C GLY A 140 -7.05 -16.13 8.96
N GLY A 141 -6.43 -15.63 7.89
CA GLY A 141 -6.42 -14.22 7.51
C GLY A 141 -5.26 -13.44 8.11
N TRP A 142 -5.43 -12.12 8.24
CA TRP A 142 -4.45 -11.21 8.84
C TRP A 142 -5.12 -9.86 9.16
N ILE A 143 -4.51 -9.10 10.07
CA ILE A 143 -4.84 -7.68 10.29
C ILE A 143 -3.61 -6.83 10.01
N ALA A 144 -3.82 -5.62 9.50
CA ALA A 144 -2.76 -4.66 9.23
C ALA A 144 -3.15 -3.25 9.65
N MET A 145 -2.14 -2.45 9.96
CA MET A 145 -2.22 -0.99 10.11
C MET A 145 -1.25 -0.39 9.11
N LEU A 146 -1.76 0.44 8.19
CA LEU A 146 -1.06 0.92 7.01
C LEU A 146 -0.69 2.39 7.16
N GLN A 147 0.49 2.72 6.66
CA GLN A 147 0.93 4.08 6.36
C GLN A 147 1.44 4.11 4.91
N HIS A 148 1.92 5.26 4.43
CA HIS A 148 2.47 5.39 3.07
C HIS A 148 3.46 4.26 2.71
N TYR A 149 4.62 4.21 3.38
CA TYR A 149 5.69 3.24 3.08
C TYR A 149 5.77 2.05 4.01
N PHE A 150 5.08 2.08 5.15
CA PHE A 150 5.25 1.09 6.21
C PHE A 150 3.93 0.43 6.58
N VAL A 151 4.03 -0.81 7.04
CA VAL A 151 2.89 -1.58 7.53
C VAL A 151 3.31 -2.37 8.76
N SER A 152 2.40 -2.47 9.72
CA SER A 152 2.47 -3.48 10.77
C SER A 152 1.34 -4.48 10.56
N ALA A 153 1.61 -5.78 10.60
CA ALA A 153 0.59 -6.80 10.42
C ALA A 153 0.74 -7.95 11.42
N TRP A 154 -0.38 -8.46 11.91
CA TRP A 154 -0.42 -9.73 12.64
C TRP A 154 -1.00 -10.81 11.74
N VAL A 155 -0.29 -11.94 11.66
CA VAL A 155 -0.68 -13.12 10.90
C VAL A 155 -0.83 -14.31 11.86
N PRO A 156 -2.05 -14.81 12.06
CA PRO A 156 -2.31 -16.00 12.85
C PRO A 156 -1.99 -17.30 12.10
N ASP A 157 -2.13 -18.42 12.80
CA ASP A 157 -2.24 -19.75 12.18
C ASP A 157 -3.46 -19.79 11.23
N PRO A 158 -3.30 -20.19 9.95
CA PRO A 158 -4.35 -20.15 8.94
C PRO A 158 -5.48 -21.16 9.16
N ASP A 159 -5.28 -22.21 9.96
CA ASP A 159 -6.24 -23.32 10.10
C ASP A 159 -7.29 -23.08 11.19
N ASN A 160 -7.09 -22.05 12.02
CA ASN A 160 -7.99 -21.71 13.13
C ASN A 160 -8.97 -20.60 12.79
N THR A 161 -10.10 -20.56 13.50
CA THR A 161 -11.07 -19.46 13.41
C THR A 161 -10.81 -18.42 14.49
N TYR A 162 -10.74 -17.15 14.06
CA TYR A 162 -10.49 -16.00 14.93
C TYR A 162 -11.63 -15.00 14.84
N ARG A 163 -11.89 -14.32 15.95
CA ARG A 163 -12.83 -13.20 16.03
C ARG A 163 -12.11 -11.89 15.76
N PHE A 164 -12.23 -11.39 14.54
CA PHE A 164 -11.69 -10.11 14.10
C PHE A 164 -12.58 -8.96 14.57
N ARG A 165 -11.96 -7.83 14.90
CA ARG A 165 -12.68 -6.61 15.29
C ARG A 165 -11.89 -5.34 15.00
N THR A 166 -12.61 -4.28 14.66
CA THR A 166 -12.13 -2.90 14.78
C THR A 166 -12.88 -2.19 15.90
N ARG A 167 -12.25 -1.16 16.47
CA ARG A 167 -12.89 -0.25 17.43
C ARG A 167 -12.08 1.03 17.58
N GLN A 168 -12.75 2.12 17.92
CA GLN A 168 -12.12 3.29 18.51
C GLN A 168 -12.35 3.33 20.02
N THR A 169 -11.30 3.63 20.78
CA THR A 169 -11.40 3.82 22.23
C THR A 169 -11.92 5.22 22.55
N ARG A 170 -12.43 5.42 23.78
CA ARG A 170 -12.86 6.75 24.26
C ARG A 170 -11.73 7.80 24.26
N SER A 171 -10.47 7.35 24.32
CA SER A 171 -9.29 8.23 24.23
C SER A 171 -8.88 8.56 22.80
N GLY A 172 -9.60 8.06 21.78
CA GLY A 172 -9.31 8.29 20.37
C GLY A 172 -8.28 7.35 19.75
N ASP A 173 -7.87 6.28 20.45
CA ASP A 173 -7.02 5.24 19.85
C ASP A 173 -7.86 4.32 18.97
N ASN A 174 -7.44 4.14 17.73
CA ASN A 174 -7.98 3.21 16.74
C ASN A 174 -7.30 1.85 16.90
N ILE A 175 -8.10 0.80 17.05
CA ILE A 175 -7.63 -0.57 17.31
C ILE A 175 -8.22 -1.52 16.29
N ILE A 176 -7.36 -2.26 15.60
CA ILE A 176 -7.72 -3.48 14.86
C ILE A 176 -7.09 -4.67 15.58
N GLY A 177 -7.82 -5.77 15.72
CA GLY A 177 -7.35 -6.92 16.48
C GLY A 177 -8.14 -8.18 16.18
N TYR A 178 -7.61 -9.32 16.60
CA TYR A 178 -8.35 -10.57 16.64
C TYR A 178 -8.13 -11.33 17.94
N THR A 179 -9.09 -12.18 18.26
CA THR A 179 -9.03 -13.11 19.38
C THR A 179 -9.14 -14.53 18.84
N GLY A 180 -8.24 -15.42 19.25
CA GLY A 180 -8.23 -16.82 18.82
C GLY A 180 -9.31 -17.67 19.47
N PRO A 181 -9.32 -18.98 19.18
CA PRO A 181 -10.23 -19.92 19.82
C PRO A 181 -9.95 -19.99 21.33
N ALA A 182 -11.00 -20.22 22.11
CA ALA A 182 -10.82 -20.51 23.53
C ALA A 182 -10.12 -21.86 23.69
N MET A 183 -9.06 -21.88 24.47
CA MET A 183 -8.22 -23.05 24.71
C MET A 183 -8.47 -23.57 26.12
N VAL A 184 -8.49 -24.89 26.26
CA VAL A 184 -8.53 -25.59 27.54
C VAL A 184 -7.21 -26.33 27.69
N ILE A 185 -6.48 -26.07 28.77
CA ILE A 185 -5.16 -26.65 29.05
C ILE A 185 -5.31 -27.55 30.27
N ALA A 186 -5.15 -28.86 30.08
CA ALA A 186 -5.28 -29.83 31.16
C ALA A 186 -4.17 -29.64 32.23
N SER A 187 -4.39 -30.20 33.42
CA SER A 187 -3.39 -30.15 34.49
C SER A 187 -2.06 -30.76 34.05
N GLY A 188 -0.97 -30.03 34.23
CA GLY A 188 0.38 -30.43 33.82
C GLY A 188 0.65 -30.35 32.32
N GLU A 189 -0.35 -30.02 31.50
CA GLU A 189 -0.19 -29.87 30.06
C GLU A 189 0.57 -28.59 29.71
N THR A 190 1.38 -28.67 28.64
CA THR A 190 2.04 -27.51 28.04
C THR A 190 1.53 -27.34 26.61
N THR A 191 1.14 -26.12 26.26
CA THR A 191 0.70 -25.75 24.91
C THR A 191 1.51 -24.57 24.38
N THR A 192 1.57 -24.46 23.06
CA THR A 192 2.24 -23.36 22.37
C THR A 192 1.26 -22.64 21.46
N ILE A 193 1.29 -21.31 21.50
CA ILE A 193 0.49 -20.45 20.63
C ILE A 193 1.45 -19.57 19.83
N SER A 194 1.39 -19.62 18.51
CA SER A 194 2.31 -18.89 17.62
C SER A 194 1.56 -17.90 16.74
N ASN A 195 2.13 -16.70 16.57
CA ASN A 195 1.68 -15.70 15.61
C ASN A 195 2.92 -15.06 14.98
N GLN A 196 2.76 -14.53 13.76
CA GLN A 196 3.80 -13.73 13.11
C GLN A 196 3.42 -12.26 13.16
N LEU A 197 4.37 -11.41 13.54
CA LEU A 197 4.24 -9.96 13.55
C LEU A 197 5.18 -9.37 12.51
N TYR A 198 4.62 -8.78 11.45
CA TYR A 198 5.40 -7.98 10.50
C TYR A 198 5.45 -6.53 10.97
N VAL A 199 6.63 -5.92 11.04
CA VAL A 199 6.79 -4.47 11.28
C VAL A 199 7.89 -3.95 10.37
N GLY A 200 7.49 -3.39 9.23
CA GLY A 200 8.47 -3.07 8.19
C GLY A 200 7.92 -2.30 7.00
N PRO A 201 8.76 -2.15 5.96
CA PRO A 201 8.36 -1.52 4.70
C PRO A 201 7.29 -2.35 3.98
N LYS A 202 6.50 -1.75 3.10
CA LYS A 202 5.55 -2.48 2.26
C LYS A 202 6.24 -3.26 1.12
N ASN A 203 7.02 -4.29 1.47
CA ASN A 203 7.66 -5.15 0.49
C ASN A 203 6.68 -6.22 -0.02
N GLN A 204 6.29 -6.17 -1.30
CA GLN A 204 5.26 -7.05 -1.86
C GLN A 204 5.63 -8.53 -1.81
N SER A 205 6.89 -8.90 -2.09
CA SER A 205 7.28 -10.32 -2.11
C SER A 205 7.25 -10.91 -0.71
N VAL A 206 7.82 -10.21 0.27
CA VAL A 206 7.84 -10.67 1.67
C VAL A 206 6.42 -10.77 2.23
N LEU A 207 5.55 -9.82 1.91
CA LEU A 207 4.16 -9.83 2.38
C LEU A 207 3.33 -10.91 1.70
N ALA A 208 3.53 -11.16 0.39
CA ALA A 208 2.88 -12.26 -0.33
C ALA A 208 3.25 -13.63 0.25
N ASP A 209 4.53 -13.83 0.61
CA ASP A 209 5.01 -15.07 1.22
C ASP A 209 4.48 -15.25 2.66
N LEU A 210 4.25 -14.16 3.38
CA LEU A 210 3.81 -14.19 4.77
C LEU A 210 2.34 -14.60 4.92
N ALA A 211 1.45 -14.06 4.09
CA ALA A 211 0.04 -14.44 4.08
C ALA A 211 -0.63 -14.13 2.74
N THR A 212 -1.58 -14.98 2.34
CA THR A 212 -2.40 -14.76 1.15
C THR A 212 -3.06 -13.38 1.18
N HIS A 213 -2.90 -12.61 0.10
CA HIS A 213 -3.42 -11.25 -0.09
C HIS A 213 -2.82 -10.15 0.78
N LEU A 214 -1.82 -10.43 1.61
CA LEU A 214 -1.19 -9.40 2.43
C LEU A 214 -0.35 -8.42 1.58
N ASP A 215 0.11 -8.83 0.39
CA ASP A 215 0.75 -7.97 -0.61
C ASP A 215 -0.15 -6.83 -1.09
N LEU A 216 -1.48 -6.98 -0.99
CA LEU A 216 -2.46 -5.96 -1.40
C LEU A 216 -2.47 -4.71 -0.49
N VAL A 217 -1.70 -4.71 0.61
CA VAL A 217 -1.47 -3.49 1.41
C VAL A 217 -0.74 -2.38 0.63
N VAL A 218 -0.13 -2.72 -0.50
CA VAL A 218 0.34 -1.73 -1.48
C VAL A 218 -0.85 -1.24 -2.29
N ASP A 219 -1.36 -0.09 -1.90
CA ASP A 219 -2.58 0.49 -2.47
C ASP A 219 -2.30 1.25 -3.76
N TYR A 220 -2.38 0.55 -4.88
CA TYR A 220 -2.31 1.15 -6.22
C TYR A 220 -3.63 1.80 -6.67
N GLY A 221 -4.61 1.93 -5.77
CA GLY A 221 -5.95 2.42 -6.08
C GLY A 221 -6.70 1.54 -7.07
N TRP A 222 -7.65 2.13 -7.81
CA TRP A 222 -8.50 1.41 -8.75
C TRP A 222 -7.75 0.90 -10.01
N LEU A 223 -6.54 1.40 -10.25
CA LEU A 223 -5.68 1.05 -11.38
C LEU A 223 -4.69 -0.09 -11.05
N TRP A 224 -4.90 -0.81 -9.95
CA TRP A 224 -4.02 -1.90 -9.49
C TRP A 224 -3.69 -2.93 -10.58
N TRP A 225 -4.64 -3.23 -11.47
CA TRP A 225 -4.48 -4.19 -12.58
C TRP A 225 -3.54 -3.70 -13.68
N ILE A 226 -3.29 -2.38 -13.79
CA ILE A 226 -2.24 -1.80 -14.65
C ILE A 226 -0.94 -1.66 -13.85
N ALA A 227 -1.05 -1.19 -12.60
CA ALA A 227 0.08 -0.91 -11.74
C ALA A 227 0.93 -2.16 -11.45
N GLN A 228 0.30 -3.30 -11.13
CA GLN A 228 1.00 -4.54 -10.81
C GLN A 228 1.89 -5.04 -11.97
N PRO A 229 1.39 -5.18 -13.24
CA PRO A 229 2.24 -5.53 -14.37
C PRO A 229 3.36 -4.51 -14.64
N LEU A 230 3.09 -3.21 -14.48
CA LEU A 230 4.10 -2.16 -14.66
C LEU A 230 5.22 -2.27 -13.63
N PHE A 231 4.87 -2.48 -12.35
CA PHE A 231 5.85 -2.68 -11.29
C PHE A 231 6.68 -3.96 -11.49
N TRP A 232 6.03 -5.05 -11.88
CA TRP A 232 6.73 -6.29 -12.24
C TRP A 232 7.72 -6.06 -13.38
N LEU A 233 7.31 -5.37 -14.44
CA LEU A 233 8.22 -5.05 -15.55
C LEU A 233 9.35 -4.11 -15.11
N LEU A 234 9.06 -3.13 -14.26
CA LEU A 234 10.06 -2.21 -13.72
C LEU A 234 11.12 -2.94 -12.89
N THR A 235 10.71 -3.83 -11.97
CA THR A 235 11.63 -4.63 -11.14
C THR A 235 12.47 -5.58 -11.99
N MET A 236 11.90 -6.18 -13.05
CA MET A 236 12.65 -6.98 -14.02
C MET A 236 13.73 -6.17 -14.73
N ILE A 237 13.41 -4.98 -15.23
CA ILE A 237 14.42 -4.11 -15.86
C ILE A 237 15.48 -3.67 -14.83
N GLN A 238 15.04 -3.33 -13.62
CA GLN A 238 15.93 -2.89 -12.54
C GLN A 238 16.91 -3.99 -12.14
N SER A 239 16.50 -5.26 -12.14
CA SER A 239 17.40 -6.39 -11.84
C SER A 239 18.60 -6.49 -12.80
N VAL A 240 18.48 -5.94 -14.02
CA VAL A 240 19.54 -5.93 -15.02
C VAL A 240 20.35 -4.63 -14.96
N VAL A 241 19.67 -3.49 -14.86
CA VAL A 241 20.28 -2.16 -14.97
C VAL A 241 20.85 -1.67 -13.64
N ILE A 242 20.32 -2.14 -12.51
CA ILE A 242 20.72 -1.82 -11.13
C ILE A 242 20.56 -0.31 -10.78
N ASN A 243 19.92 0.47 -11.66
CA ASN A 243 19.59 1.88 -11.43
C ASN A 243 18.10 2.12 -11.72
N TRP A 244 17.37 2.58 -10.71
CA TRP A 244 15.93 2.78 -10.78
C TRP A 244 15.51 3.82 -11.82
N GLY A 245 16.21 4.94 -11.94
CA GLY A 245 15.82 5.97 -12.90
C GLY A 245 16.13 5.56 -14.34
N VAL A 246 17.20 4.79 -14.57
CA VAL A 246 17.45 4.20 -15.90
C VAL A 246 16.41 3.11 -16.20
N ALA A 247 15.99 2.33 -15.20
CA ALA A 247 14.89 1.37 -15.36
C ALA A 247 13.57 2.06 -15.75
N ILE A 248 13.26 3.22 -15.16
CA ILE A 248 12.10 4.04 -15.55
C ILE A 248 12.25 4.49 -17.01
N ILE A 249 13.43 4.94 -17.46
CA ILE A 249 13.66 5.31 -18.87
C ILE A 249 13.34 4.14 -19.79
N PHE A 250 13.89 2.95 -19.54
CA PHE A 250 13.61 1.76 -20.35
C PHE A 250 12.13 1.36 -20.32
N LEU A 251 11.48 1.42 -19.15
CA LEU A 251 10.05 1.18 -19.03
C LEU A 251 9.26 2.15 -19.91
N THR A 252 9.57 3.45 -19.87
CA THR A 252 8.89 4.45 -20.69
C THR A 252 9.09 4.21 -22.19
N LEU A 253 10.27 3.75 -22.62
CA LEU A 253 10.53 3.37 -24.01
C LEU A 253 9.70 2.17 -24.43
N LEU A 254 9.60 1.14 -23.60
CA LEU A 254 8.79 -0.05 -23.87
C LEU A 254 7.30 0.28 -23.95
N VAL A 255 6.80 1.10 -23.02
CA VAL A 255 5.42 1.58 -23.03
C VAL A 255 5.15 2.40 -24.29
N LYS A 256 6.03 3.35 -24.64
CA LYS A 256 5.91 4.12 -25.89
C LYS A 256 5.94 3.22 -27.13
N LEU A 257 6.76 2.17 -27.13
CA LEU A 257 6.84 1.21 -28.23
C LEU A 257 5.55 0.39 -28.36
N ALA A 258 4.98 -0.07 -27.23
CA ALA A 258 3.70 -0.78 -27.22
C ALA A 258 2.56 0.11 -27.75
N PHE A 259 2.54 1.39 -27.38
CA PHE A 259 1.57 2.36 -27.88
C PHE A 259 1.98 3.06 -29.17
N PHE A 260 3.04 2.60 -29.86
CA PHE A 260 3.56 3.28 -31.05
C PHE A 260 2.55 3.32 -32.19
N GLN A 261 1.89 2.18 -32.46
CA GLN A 261 0.86 2.08 -33.50
C GLN A 261 -0.31 3.02 -33.24
N LEU A 262 -0.73 3.10 -31.97
CA LEU A 262 -1.79 4.00 -31.53
C LEU A 262 -1.39 5.47 -31.68
N SER A 263 -0.17 5.81 -31.27
CA SER A 263 0.38 7.16 -31.38
C SER A 263 0.49 7.58 -32.84
N ALA A 264 0.99 6.70 -33.72
CA ALA A 264 1.08 6.93 -35.16
C ALA A 264 -0.30 7.16 -35.80
N ALA A 265 -1.34 6.44 -35.36
CA ALA A 265 -2.70 6.68 -35.80
C ALA A 265 -3.22 8.07 -35.36
N GLY A 266 -2.90 8.50 -34.14
CA GLY A 266 -3.21 9.85 -33.65
C GLY A 266 -2.53 10.95 -34.48
N TYR A 267 -1.24 10.80 -34.76
CA TYR A 267 -0.49 11.69 -35.65
C TYR A 267 -1.09 11.78 -37.05
N LYS A 268 -1.52 10.65 -37.63
CA LYS A 268 -2.20 10.63 -38.93
C LYS A 268 -3.54 11.38 -38.89
N SER A 269 -4.28 11.30 -37.78
CA SER A 269 -5.53 12.05 -37.59
C SER A 269 -5.28 13.56 -37.50
N MET A 270 -4.26 13.97 -36.74
CA MET A 270 -3.83 15.37 -36.61
C MET A 270 -3.40 15.96 -37.97
N ALA A 271 -2.63 15.21 -38.75
CA ALA A 271 -2.22 15.64 -40.09
C ALA A 271 -3.40 15.86 -41.04
N ARG A 272 -4.47 15.05 -40.94
CA ARG A 272 -5.72 15.27 -41.70
C ARG A 272 -6.47 16.50 -41.22
N MET A 273 -6.54 16.70 -39.90
CA MET A 273 -7.18 17.87 -39.30
C MET A 273 -6.52 19.17 -39.75
N ARG A 274 -5.18 19.21 -39.82
CA ARG A 274 -4.41 20.34 -40.33
C ARG A 274 -4.77 20.73 -41.76
N LYS A 275 -5.05 19.76 -42.64
CA LYS A 275 -5.49 20.04 -44.02
C LYS A 275 -6.87 20.72 -44.08
N VAL A 276 -7.71 20.49 -43.09
CA VAL A 276 -9.11 20.97 -43.05
C VAL A 276 -9.25 22.25 -42.22
N GLN A 277 -8.25 22.61 -41.41
CA GLN A 277 -8.18 23.86 -40.65
C GLN A 277 -8.57 25.13 -41.43
N PRO A 278 -8.10 25.41 -42.66
CA PRO A 278 -8.51 26.61 -43.39
C PRO A 278 -10.01 26.62 -43.72
N ARG A 279 -10.62 25.45 -43.95
CA ARG A 279 -12.08 25.34 -44.18
C ARG A 279 -12.87 25.53 -42.88
N ILE A 280 -12.32 25.11 -41.75
CA ILE A 280 -12.90 25.37 -40.43
C ILE A 280 -12.90 26.87 -40.13
N LEU A 281 -11.82 27.58 -40.46
CA LEU A 281 -11.74 29.03 -40.33
C LEU A 281 -12.76 29.74 -41.22
N ALA A 282 -12.89 29.34 -42.49
CA ALA A 282 -13.90 29.88 -43.39
C ALA A 282 -15.34 29.69 -42.86
N ILE A 283 -15.68 28.51 -42.32
CA ILE A 283 -16.99 28.26 -41.68
C ILE A 283 -17.18 29.14 -40.44
N ARG A 284 -16.12 29.36 -39.65
CA ARG A 284 -16.18 30.23 -38.47
C ARG A 284 -16.45 31.69 -38.84
N GLU A 285 -15.84 32.17 -39.92
CA GLU A 285 -16.04 33.53 -40.46
C GLU A 285 -17.45 33.68 -41.08
N GLU A 286 -17.90 32.71 -41.88
CA GLU A 286 -19.20 32.74 -42.55
C GLU A 286 -20.38 32.70 -41.56
N TYR A 287 -20.26 31.92 -40.47
CA TYR A 287 -21.31 31.74 -39.47
C TYR A 287 -20.98 32.35 -38.10
N ALA A 288 -20.21 33.45 -38.06
CA ALA A 288 -19.75 34.08 -36.80
C ALA A 288 -20.90 34.46 -35.84
N ASN A 289 -22.06 34.84 -36.39
CA ASN A 289 -23.24 35.28 -35.62
C ASN A 289 -24.24 34.14 -35.28
N ASP A 290 -24.04 32.92 -35.79
CA ASP A 290 -24.97 31.79 -35.60
C ASP A 290 -24.21 30.53 -35.16
N LYS A 291 -24.04 30.39 -33.84
CA LYS A 291 -23.32 29.25 -33.22
C LYS A 291 -23.97 27.90 -33.55
N ALA A 292 -25.28 27.85 -33.78
CA ALA A 292 -25.99 26.61 -34.08
C ALA A 292 -25.64 26.13 -35.49
N LYS A 293 -25.72 27.01 -36.49
CA LYS A 293 -25.31 26.69 -37.88
C LYS A 293 -23.81 26.41 -37.99
N GLN A 294 -23.00 27.15 -37.24
CA GLN A 294 -21.56 26.92 -37.18
C GLN A 294 -21.23 25.50 -36.69
N SER A 295 -21.85 25.04 -35.58
CA SER A 295 -21.64 23.69 -35.05
C SER A 295 -22.09 22.60 -36.02
N GLN A 296 -23.21 22.81 -36.72
CA GLN A 296 -23.74 21.86 -37.70
C GLN A 296 -22.83 21.75 -38.93
N ALA A 297 -22.42 22.89 -39.50
CA ALA A 297 -21.50 22.94 -40.64
C ALA A 297 -20.12 22.34 -40.33
N MET A 298 -19.60 22.57 -39.11
CA MET A 298 -18.37 21.93 -38.64
C MET A 298 -18.52 20.41 -38.54
N MET A 299 -19.64 19.91 -38.01
CA MET A 299 -19.84 18.46 -37.89
C MET A 299 -20.06 17.79 -39.26
N ASP A 300 -20.74 18.45 -40.19
CA ASP A 300 -20.92 17.97 -41.56
C ASP A 300 -19.58 17.94 -42.33
N LEU A 301 -18.70 18.92 -42.11
CA LEU A 301 -17.34 18.92 -42.64
C LEU A 301 -16.53 17.74 -42.09
N TYR A 302 -16.59 17.49 -40.77
CA TYR A 302 -15.91 16.34 -40.16
C TYR A 302 -16.42 14.99 -40.70
N LYS A 303 -17.74 14.86 -40.90
CA LYS A 303 -18.34 13.66 -41.51
C LYS A 303 -17.93 13.47 -42.97
N LYS A 304 -17.94 14.54 -43.77
CA LYS A 304 -17.55 14.50 -45.21
C LYS A 304 -16.09 14.10 -45.38
N GLU A 305 -15.20 14.65 -44.58
CA GLU A 305 -13.76 14.37 -44.64
C GLU A 305 -13.36 13.11 -43.84
N LYS A 306 -14.33 12.45 -43.18
CA LYS A 306 -14.13 11.28 -42.31
C LYS A 306 -13.03 11.52 -41.25
N ILE A 307 -13.01 12.71 -40.68
CA ILE A 307 -12.07 13.12 -39.64
C ILE A 307 -12.73 12.94 -38.28
N ASN A 308 -12.05 12.24 -37.37
CA ASN A 308 -12.48 12.15 -35.98
C ASN A 308 -11.84 13.30 -35.17
N PRO A 309 -12.60 14.29 -34.69
CA PRO A 309 -12.06 15.42 -33.93
C PRO A 309 -11.37 14.97 -32.62
N LEU A 310 -11.75 13.81 -32.08
CA LEU A 310 -11.12 13.23 -30.88
C LEU A 310 -9.82 12.47 -31.18
N GLY A 311 -9.50 12.22 -32.44
CA GLY A 311 -8.32 11.44 -32.81
C GLY A 311 -6.98 12.11 -32.45
N GLY A 312 -6.97 13.42 -32.22
CA GLY A 312 -5.78 14.16 -31.79
C GLY A 312 -5.45 14.02 -30.30
N CYS A 313 -6.46 14.01 -29.43
CA CYS A 313 -6.28 13.79 -27.99
C CYS A 313 -6.36 12.31 -27.58
N PHE A 314 -6.80 11.43 -28.49
CA PHE A 314 -6.94 9.99 -28.23
C PHE A 314 -5.67 9.31 -27.71
N PRO A 315 -4.45 9.58 -28.23
CA PRO A 315 -3.23 8.98 -27.68
C PRO A 315 -2.98 9.38 -26.23
N ILE A 316 -3.26 10.64 -25.87
CA ILE A 316 -3.11 11.15 -24.50
C ILE A 316 -4.12 10.47 -23.59
N LEU A 317 -5.38 10.39 -24.01
CA LEU A 317 -6.45 9.79 -23.20
C LEU A 317 -6.18 8.32 -22.87
N VAL A 318 -5.66 7.53 -23.81
CA VAL A 318 -5.33 6.12 -23.58
C VAL A 318 -4.07 5.97 -22.71
N GLN A 319 -3.13 6.92 -22.78
CA GLN A 319 -1.92 6.92 -21.96
C GLN A 319 -2.16 7.42 -20.53
N MET A 320 -3.19 8.26 -20.29
CA MET A 320 -3.46 8.81 -18.95
C MET A 320 -3.61 7.72 -17.87
N PRO A 321 -4.40 6.64 -18.06
CA PRO A 321 -4.47 5.56 -17.06
C PRO A 321 -3.12 4.90 -16.77
N VAL A 322 -2.28 4.73 -17.79
CA VAL A 322 -0.94 4.14 -17.65
C VAL A 322 -0.01 5.07 -16.88
N PHE A 323 -0.06 6.37 -17.15
CA PHE A 323 0.70 7.39 -16.42
C PHE A 323 0.26 7.47 -14.95
N ILE A 324 -1.06 7.50 -14.70
CA ILE A 324 -1.59 7.51 -13.33
C ILE A 324 -1.17 6.23 -12.60
N ALA A 325 -1.29 5.06 -13.24
CA ALA A 325 -0.84 3.80 -12.65
C ALA A 325 0.66 3.82 -12.31
N LEU A 326 1.50 4.32 -13.22
CA LEU A 326 2.93 4.48 -12.98
C LEU A 326 3.20 5.45 -11.81
N TYR A 327 2.47 6.56 -11.74
CA TYR A 327 2.57 7.50 -10.62
C TYR A 327 2.29 6.81 -9.27
N TRP A 328 1.22 6.01 -9.18
CA TRP A 328 0.92 5.23 -7.97
C TRP A 328 2.02 4.22 -7.66
N VAL A 329 2.55 3.52 -8.67
CA VAL A 329 3.69 2.60 -8.47
C VAL A 329 4.88 3.35 -7.88
N LEU A 330 5.26 4.48 -8.47
CA LEU A 330 6.43 5.23 -8.00
C LEU A 330 6.24 5.81 -6.59
N MET A 331 5.02 6.24 -6.27
CA MET A 331 4.70 6.85 -4.98
C MET A 331 4.66 5.79 -3.86
N GLU A 332 4.07 4.63 -4.11
CA GLU A 332 3.78 3.64 -3.06
C GLU A 332 4.85 2.54 -2.91
N SER A 333 5.73 2.37 -3.90
CA SER A 333 6.83 1.42 -3.85
C SER A 333 7.96 1.89 -2.94
N VAL A 334 8.22 1.13 -1.89
CA VAL A 334 9.32 1.42 -0.95
C VAL A 334 10.69 1.24 -1.59
N GLU A 335 10.79 0.39 -2.61
CA GLU A 335 12.03 0.11 -3.31
C GLU A 335 12.59 1.33 -4.06
N LEU A 336 11.72 2.29 -4.38
CA LEU A 336 12.06 3.56 -5.03
C LEU A 336 12.33 4.70 -4.04
N ARG A 337 12.02 4.50 -2.77
CA ARG A 337 12.27 5.49 -1.73
C ARG A 337 13.77 5.64 -1.52
N GLN A 338 14.27 6.88 -1.58
CA GLN A 338 15.70 7.19 -1.50
C GLN A 338 16.54 6.49 -2.59
N ALA A 339 15.92 6.11 -3.71
CA ALA A 339 16.62 5.56 -4.85
C ALA A 339 17.28 6.69 -5.66
N PRO A 340 18.63 6.74 -5.75
CA PRO A 340 19.30 7.75 -6.54
C PRO A 340 19.15 7.43 -8.03
N PHE A 341 19.10 8.48 -8.86
CA PHE A 341 19.17 8.33 -10.30
C PHE A 341 20.55 8.72 -10.83
N ALA A 342 20.80 10.02 -10.92
CA ALA A 342 22.02 10.63 -11.41
C ALA A 342 22.01 12.14 -11.10
N LEU A 343 23.18 12.78 -11.12
CA LEU A 343 23.36 14.22 -10.91
C LEU A 343 22.85 14.68 -9.53
N TRP A 344 21.88 15.60 -9.48
CA TRP A 344 21.30 16.16 -8.26
C TRP A 344 20.08 15.38 -7.74
N ILE A 345 19.70 14.29 -8.41
CA ILE A 345 18.52 13.49 -8.09
C ILE A 345 18.95 12.32 -7.19
N GLU A 346 18.83 12.54 -5.89
CA GLU A 346 19.18 11.57 -4.84
C GLU A 346 17.98 10.71 -4.40
N ASP A 347 16.75 11.13 -4.71
CA ASP A 347 15.53 10.40 -4.37
C ASP A 347 14.47 10.56 -5.47
N LEU A 348 14.12 9.46 -6.13
CA LEU A 348 13.10 9.41 -7.19
C LEU A 348 11.66 9.46 -6.68
N SER A 349 11.44 9.26 -5.38
CA SER A 349 10.09 9.23 -4.78
C SER A 349 9.57 10.60 -4.35
N VAL A 350 10.44 11.63 -4.36
CA VAL A 350 10.11 13.00 -3.94
C VAL A 350 10.18 13.99 -5.10
N MET A 351 9.67 15.19 -4.89
CA MET A 351 9.77 16.27 -5.88
C MET A 351 11.23 16.67 -6.11
N ASP A 352 11.55 17.10 -7.35
CA ASP A 352 12.87 17.65 -7.69
C ASP A 352 13.15 18.90 -6.83
N PRO A 353 14.15 18.89 -5.93
CA PRO A 353 14.45 20.01 -5.04
C PRO A 353 14.75 21.32 -5.77
N TYR A 354 15.28 21.23 -6.99
CA TYR A 354 15.69 22.39 -7.79
C TYR A 354 14.70 22.73 -8.92
N PHE A 355 13.61 21.97 -9.05
CA PHE A 355 12.60 22.12 -10.11
C PHE A 355 13.17 22.18 -11.55
N VAL A 356 14.36 21.63 -11.78
CA VAL A 356 15.02 21.60 -13.09
C VAL A 356 14.24 20.68 -14.03
N LEU A 357 13.79 19.51 -13.55
CA LEU A 357 13.03 18.55 -14.35
C LEU A 357 11.69 19.11 -14.85
N PRO A 358 10.84 19.75 -14.02
CA PRO A 358 9.63 20.44 -14.50
C PRO A 358 9.91 21.51 -15.55
N ILE A 359 10.95 22.32 -15.37
CA ILE A 359 11.32 23.37 -16.34
C ILE A 359 11.80 22.74 -17.65
N LEU A 360 12.60 21.68 -17.59
CA LEU A 360 13.06 20.94 -18.76
C LEU A 360 11.88 20.33 -19.52
N ARG A 361 10.92 19.72 -18.82
CA ARG A 361 9.67 19.20 -19.39
C ARG A 361 8.83 20.29 -20.04
N GLY A 362 8.69 21.44 -19.39
CA GLY A 362 7.99 22.59 -19.95
C GLY A 362 8.67 23.11 -21.22
N SER A 363 10.01 23.18 -21.20
CA SER A 363 10.82 23.61 -22.35
C SER A 363 10.72 22.62 -23.52
N GLU A 364 10.77 21.31 -23.23
CA GLU A 364 10.51 20.24 -24.21
C GLU A 364 9.13 20.42 -24.85
N HIS A 365 8.10 20.74 -24.07
CA HIS A 365 6.75 20.97 -24.57
C HIS A 365 6.66 22.20 -25.49
N VAL A 366 7.31 23.30 -25.12
CA VAL A 366 7.37 24.52 -25.97
C VAL A 366 8.08 24.22 -27.28
N LEU A 367 9.24 23.56 -27.24
CA LEU A 367 9.98 23.16 -28.43
C LEU A 367 9.16 22.22 -29.31
N HIS A 368 8.45 21.25 -28.72
CA HIS A 368 7.55 20.37 -29.45
C HIS A 368 6.42 21.15 -30.14
N ALA A 369 5.82 22.13 -29.46
CA ALA A 369 4.77 22.97 -30.01
C ALA A 369 5.25 23.93 -31.13
N GLU A 370 6.54 24.25 -31.15
CA GLU A 370 7.14 25.10 -32.19
C GLU A 370 7.55 24.28 -33.41
N VAL A 371 8.06 23.06 -33.20
CA VAL A 371 8.45 22.13 -34.28
C VAL A 371 7.25 21.44 -34.92
N GLU A 372 6.24 21.07 -34.14
CA GLU A 372 4.94 20.63 -34.64
C GLU A 372 4.11 21.89 -34.85
N PRO A 373 3.91 22.40 -36.09
CA PRO A 373 3.22 23.65 -36.28
C PRO A 373 1.77 23.48 -35.81
N GLY A 374 1.51 23.98 -34.62
CA GLY A 374 0.25 23.82 -33.92
C GLY A 374 -0.86 24.49 -34.71
N THR A 375 -1.95 23.75 -34.84
CA THR A 375 -3.31 24.27 -34.97
C THR A 375 -3.59 25.32 -33.89
N ALA A 376 -3.13 26.56 -34.11
CA ALA A 376 -3.67 27.76 -33.50
C ALA A 376 -4.91 28.22 -34.29
#